data_AF-A0AA39QHQ3-F1
#
_entry.id   AF-A0AA39QHQ3-F1
#
_cell.length_a   1.000
_cell.length_b   1.000
_cell.length_c   1.000
_cell.angle_alpha   90.00
_cell.angle_beta   90.00
_cell.angle_gamma   90.00
#
_symmetry.space_group_name_H-M   'P 1'
#
loop_
_entity.id
_entity.type
_entity.pdbx_description
1 polymer ?
#
loop_
_entity_poly.entity_id
_entity_poly.type
_entity_poly.pdbx_seq_one_letter_code
_entity_poly.pdbx_strand_id
1 'polypeptide(L)'
;MSVLSDWGPLLNKSNPHSAIISLFMNWQIWKESANALASSDAGHAMKRMASCPYAGISPISSPEKMISLINNLNIFYDTSRPFEQYLRDEREAVIARKTRLQCQHIHKIVPHHCHAKLGMTQSELPCIDSAQRWYRVACLGGMTYCKRYIEWRLAAP
;
A
#
# COMPACT_ATOMS: atom_id res chain seq x y z
N MET A 1 6.32 -24.54 2.58
CA MET A 1 7.09 -23.99 1.45
C MET A 1 6.67 -22.54 1.26
N SER A 2 7.58 -21.65 0.87
CA SER A 2 7.27 -20.23 0.69
C SER A 2 7.63 -19.79 -0.72
N VAL A 3 6.86 -18.88 -1.31
CA VAL A 3 7.12 -18.34 -2.65
C VAL A 3 8.56 -17.83 -2.79
N LEU A 4 9.08 -17.16 -1.76
CA LEU A 4 10.46 -16.65 -1.77
C LEU A 4 11.51 -17.76 -1.83
N SER A 5 11.24 -18.93 -1.25
CA SER A 5 12.15 -20.08 -1.29
C SER A 5 12.19 -20.74 -2.66
N ASP A 6 11.06 -20.78 -3.35
CA ASP A 6 10.95 -21.46 -4.64
C ASP A 6 11.42 -20.54 -5.79
N TRP A 7 11.17 -19.23 -5.67
CA TRP A 7 11.47 -18.25 -6.73
C TRP A 7 12.78 -17.50 -6.52
N GLY A 8 13.24 -17.33 -5.27
CA GLY A 8 14.50 -16.65 -4.94
C GLY A 8 15.71 -17.17 -5.72
N PRO A 9 15.92 -18.51 -5.82
CA PRO A 9 17.03 -19.08 -6.57
C PRO A 9 17.02 -18.78 -8.08
N LEU A 10 15.88 -18.39 -8.65
CA LEU A 10 15.71 -18.11 -10.08
C LEU A 10 16.14 -16.67 -10.44
N LEU A 11 16.38 -15.80 -9.45
CA LEU A 11 16.85 -14.45 -9.73
C LEU A 11 18.23 -14.47 -10.39
N ASN A 12 18.39 -13.63 -11.42
CA ASN A 12 19.66 -13.51 -12.14
C ASN A 12 20.70 -12.83 -11.24
N LYS A 13 21.65 -13.63 -10.74
CA LYS A 13 22.74 -13.18 -9.85
C LYS A 13 23.69 -12.18 -10.51
N SER A 14 23.77 -12.15 -11.83
CA SER A 14 24.59 -11.21 -12.59
C SER A 14 23.89 -9.87 -12.85
N ASN A 15 22.58 -9.77 -12.58
CA ASN A 15 21.81 -8.53 -12.78
C ASN A 15 21.39 -7.93 -11.42
N PRO A 16 21.98 -6.79 -10.98
CA PRO A 16 21.64 -6.16 -9.71
C PRO A 16 20.21 -5.58 -9.66
N HIS A 17 19.52 -5.51 -10.80
CA HIS A 17 18.14 -5.07 -10.92
C HIS A 17 17.13 -6.22 -10.92
N SER A 18 17.58 -7.48 -10.84
CA SER A 18 16.69 -8.64 -10.75
C SER A 18 15.94 -8.60 -9.41
N ALA A 19 14.61 -8.63 -9.46
CA ALA A 19 13.77 -8.61 -8.27
C ALA A 19 12.52 -9.50 -8.41
N ILE A 20 12.01 -9.99 -7.28
CA ILE A 20 10.68 -10.59 -7.17
C ILE A 20 9.72 -9.50 -6.69
N ILE A 21 8.58 -9.37 -7.34
CA ILE A 21 7.51 -8.46 -6.91
C ILE A 21 6.41 -9.30 -6.28
N SER A 22 6.13 -9.06 -5.00
CA SER A 22 5.00 -9.66 -4.30
C SER A 22 3.86 -8.66 -4.20
N LEU A 23 2.63 -9.14 -4.42
CA LEU A 23 1.41 -8.36 -4.26
C LEU A 23 0.56 -8.95 -3.13
N PHE A 24 0.29 -8.13 -2.12
CA PHE A 24 -0.56 -8.45 -0.99
C PHE A 24 -1.90 -7.72 -1.16
N MET A 25 -2.91 -8.40 -1.71
CA MET A 25 -4.22 -7.78 -1.96
C MET A 25 -5.20 -7.84 -0.78
N ASN A 26 -5.02 -8.84 0.09
CA ASN A 26 -6.01 -9.24 1.08
C ASN A 26 -5.48 -9.22 2.52
N TRP A 27 -4.27 -8.70 2.74
CA TRP A 27 -3.64 -8.73 4.07
C TRP A 27 -4.44 -7.98 5.14
N GLN A 28 -5.22 -6.98 4.74
CA GLN A 28 -6.09 -6.19 5.62
C GLN A 28 -7.19 -7.04 6.29
N ILE A 29 -7.57 -8.19 5.72
CA ILE A 29 -8.55 -9.10 6.35
C ILE A 29 -8.02 -9.62 7.69
N TRP A 30 -6.70 -9.68 7.86
CA TRP A 30 -6.02 -10.19 9.05
C TRP A 30 -5.55 -9.07 9.99
N LYS A 31 -5.83 -7.81 9.65
CA LYS A 31 -5.43 -6.61 10.41
C LYS A 31 -6.57 -5.62 10.44
N GLU A 32 -7.37 -5.64 11.50
CA GLU A 32 -8.45 -4.68 11.69
C GLU A 32 -7.96 -3.22 11.64
N SER A 33 -6.77 -2.96 12.18
CA SER A 33 -6.10 -1.66 12.12
C SER A 33 -5.72 -1.19 10.71
N ALA A 34 -5.88 -2.03 9.68
CA ALA A 34 -5.70 -1.63 8.28
C ALA A 34 -6.93 -0.88 7.71
N ASN A 35 -8.07 -0.91 8.38
CA ASN A 35 -9.25 -0.16 8.00
C ASN A 35 -9.22 1.22 8.69
N ALA A 36 -9.24 2.30 7.91
CA ALA A 36 -9.21 3.66 8.43
C ALA A 36 -10.30 3.93 9.47
N LEU A 37 -11.53 3.43 9.24
CA LEU A 37 -12.66 3.64 10.15
C LEU A 37 -12.53 2.91 11.48
N ALA A 38 -11.91 1.72 11.47
CA ALA A 38 -11.69 0.92 12.67
C ALA A 38 -10.38 1.30 13.40
N SER A 39 -9.54 2.13 12.78
CA SER A 39 -8.27 2.56 13.35
C SER A 39 -8.43 3.72 14.32
N SER A 40 -7.51 3.83 15.29
CA SER A 40 -7.38 5.01 16.16
C SER A 40 -7.09 6.30 15.38
N ASP A 41 -6.63 6.18 14.13
CA ASP A 41 -6.17 7.27 13.29
C ASP A 41 -7.23 7.74 12.28
N ALA A 42 -8.48 7.26 12.41
CA ALA A 42 -9.61 7.64 11.56
C ALA A 42 -9.74 9.16 11.40
N GLY A 43 -9.56 9.91 12.49
CA GLY A 43 -9.63 11.38 12.49
C GLY A 43 -8.55 12.04 11.62
N HIS A 44 -7.35 11.48 11.57
CA HIS A 44 -6.28 11.98 10.70
C HIS A 44 -6.59 11.72 9.22
N ALA A 45 -7.09 10.53 8.88
CA ALA A 45 -7.52 10.20 7.53
C ALA A 45 -8.67 11.12 7.07
N MET A 46 -9.68 11.33 7.93
CA MET A 46 -10.80 12.23 7.65
C MET A 46 -10.34 13.67 7.45
N LYS A 47 -9.40 14.17 8.28
CA LYS A 47 -8.84 15.52 8.14
C LYS A 47 -8.09 15.69 6.81
N ARG A 48 -7.30 14.70 6.39
CA ARG A 48 -6.61 14.73 5.09
C ARG A 48 -7.60 14.71 3.93
N MET A 49 -8.63 13.88 4.00
CA MET A 49 -9.69 13.83 2.99
C MET A 49 -10.43 15.17 2.91
N ALA A 50 -10.79 15.78 4.03
CA ALA A 50 -11.43 17.11 4.11
C ALA A 50 -10.55 18.23 3.54
N SER A 51 -9.23 18.07 3.63
CA SER A 51 -8.27 19.03 3.07
C SER A 51 -8.03 18.83 1.58
N CYS A 52 -8.53 17.75 0.98
CA CYS A 52 -8.43 17.50 -0.45
C CYS A 52 -9.52 18.26 -1.20
N PRO A 53 -9.19 19.30 -1.99
CA PRO A 53 -10.20 20.14 -2.65
C PRO A 53 -11.01 19.35 -3.69
N TYR A 54 -10.47 18.23 -4.17
CA TYR A 54 -11.10 17.39 -5.19
C TYR A 54 -12.02 16.32 -4.61
N ALA A 55 -11.94 16.04 -3.30
CA ALA A 55 -12.84 15.08 -2.66
C ALA A 55 -14.29 15.58 -2.64
N GLY A 56 -14.51 16.89 -2.78
CA GLY A 56 -15.85 17.47 -2.92
C GLY A 56 -16.68 17.39 -1.64
N ILE A 57 -16.03 17.40 -0.46
CA ILE A 57 -16.72 17.37 0.83
C ILE A 57 -17.49 18.68 1.02
N SER A 58 -18.80 18.55 1.12
CA SER A 58 -19.72 19.65 1.43
C SER A 58 -20.58 19.27 2.65
N PRO A 59 -20.92 20.24 3.54
CA PRO A 59 -21.86 20.01 4.64
C PRO A 59 -23.24 19.50 4.18
N ILE A 60 -23.58 19.68 2.91
CA ILE A 60 -24.87 19.31 2.31
C ILE A 60 -24.70 18.09 1.38
N SER A 61 -23.75 17.20 1.69
CA SER A 61 -23.51 16.01 0.87
C SER A 61 -24.70 15.04 0.95
N SER A 62 -25.14 14.53 -0.20
CA SER A 62 -26.14 13.47 -0.24
C SER A 62 -25.62 12.19 0.43
N PRO A 63 -26.52 11.31 0.93
CA PRO A 63 -26.11 10.03 1.52
C PRO A 63 -25.22 9.20 0.60
N GLU A 64 -25.52 9.17 -0.71
CA GLU A 64 -24.71 8.46 -1.71
C GLU A 64 -23.28 9.01 -1.82
N LYS A 65 -23.13 10.34 -1.83
CA LYS A 65 -21.81 10.98 -1.82
C LYS A 65 -21.07 10.67 -0.53
N MET A 66 -21.76 10.62 0.60
CA MET A 66 -21.16 10.28 1.89
C MET A 66 -20.64 8.82 1.91
N ILE A 67 -21.40 7.87 1.37
CA ILE A 67 -20.94 6.48 1.21
C ILE A 67 -19.72 6.40 0.29
N SER A 68 -19.74 7.11 -0.84
CA SER A 68 -18.59 7.17 -1.76
C SER A 68 -17.34 7.74 -1.08
N LEU A 69 -17.48 8.77 -0.24
CA LEU A 69 -16.36 9.34 0.52
C LEU A 69 -15.82 8.34 1.54
N ILE A 70 -16.69 7.67 2.27
CA ILE A 70 -16.31 6.64 3.25
C ILE A 70 -15.52 5.51 2.57
N ASN A 71 -15.98 5.03 1.41
CA ASN A 71 -15.30 3.97 0.66
C ASN A 71 -13.90 4.37 0.17
N ASN A 72 -13.66 5.68 0.03
CA ASN A 72 -12.38 6.24 -0.42
C ASN A 72 -11.50 6.73 0.74
N LEU A 73 -11.94 6.61 1.99
CA LEU A 73 -11.19 7.09 3.16
C LEU A 73 -9.79 6.45 3.26
N ASN A 74 -9.66 5.17 2.87
CA ASN A 74 -8.39 4.45 2.89
C ASN A 74 -7.32 5.04 1.96
N ILE A 75 -7.67 5.87 0.96
CA ILE A 75 -6.69 6.62 0.15
C ILE A 75 -5.85 7.55 1.04
N PHE A 76 -6.47 8.10 2.08
CA PHE A 76 -5.89 9.11 2.97
C PHE A 76 -5.32 8.52 4.27
N TYR A 77 -5.39 7.19 4.41
CA TYR A 77 -4.96 6.48 5.60
C TYR A 77 -3.64 5.75 5.36
N ASP A 78 -2.65 6.05 6.21
CA ASP A 78 -1.36 5.38 6.18
C ASP A 78 -1.47 4.05 6.92
N THR A 79 -1.50 2.95 6.16
CA THR A 79 -1.51 1.60 6.73
C THR A 79 -0.13 0.93 6.74
N SER A 80 0.96 1.69 6.59
CA SER A 80 2.33 1.16 6.64
C SER A 80 2.60 0.37 7.92
N ARG A 81 2.26 0.91 9.08
CA ARG A 81 2.44 0.27 10.40
C ARG A 81 1.65 -1.04 10.54
N PRO A 82 0.32 -1.09 10.28
CA PRO A 82 -0.43 -2.35 10.23
C PRO A 82 0.17 -3.38 9.27
N PHE A 83 0.64 -2.94 8.11
CA PHE A 83 1.23 -3.84 7.11
C PHE A 83 2.58 -4.41 7.55
N GLU A 84 3.44 -3.61 8.17
CA GLU A 84 4.69 -4.11 8.76
C GLU A 84 4.42 -5.14 9.86
N GLN A 85 3.39 -4.92 10.69
CA GLN A 85 2.99 -5.91 11.68
C GLN A 85 2.54 -7.22 11.02
N TYR A 86 1.75 -7.13 9.95
CA TYR A 86 1.35 -8.30 9.17
C TYR A 86 2.57 -9.07 8.64
N LEU A 87 3.57 -8.39 8.05
CA LEU A 87 4.78 -9.05 7.57
C LEU A 87 5.60 -9.71 8.69
N ARG A 88 5.68 -9.08 9.86
CA ARG A 88 6.32 -9.66 11.04
C ARG A 88 5.63 -10.96 11.47
N ASP A 89 4.31 -10.98 11.46
CA ASP A 89 3.51 -12.15 11.84
C ASP A 89 3.67 -13.29 10.83
N GLU A 90 3.77 -12.96 9.53
CA GLU A 90 4.12 -13.90 8.46
C GLU A 90 5.59 -14.36 8.47
N ARG A 91 6.39 -13.90 9.45
CA ARG A 91 7.81 -14.22 9.62
C ARG A 91 8.65 -13.93 8.38
N GLU A 92 8.26 -12.89 7.65
CA GLU A 92 8.85 -12.53 6.36
C GLU A 92 10.39 -12.41 6.45
N ALA A 93 10.90 -11.63 7.41
CA ALA A 93 12.34 -11.40 7.54
C ALA A 93 13.15 -12.69 7.76
N VAL A 94 12.55 -13.71 8.40
CA VAL A 94 13.19 -15.02 8.59
C VAL A 94 13.26 -15.76 7.25
N ILE A 95 12.18 -15.71 6.46
CA ILE A 95 12.10 -16.35 5.15
C ILE A 95 13.07 -15.67 4.17
N ALA A 96 13.07 -14.33 4.12
CA ALA A 96 13.98 -13.57 3.26
C ALA A 96 15.45 -13.87 3.60
N ARG A 97 15.82 -13.89 4.88
CA ARG A 97 17.19 -14.25 5.30
C ARG A 97 17.58 -15.66 4.87
N LYS A 98 16.70 -16.65 5.06
CA LYS A 98 16.95 -18.04 4.63
C LYS A 98 17.15 -18.17 3.12
N THR A 99 16.53 -17.28 2.35
CA THR A 99 16.56 -17.29 0.88
C THR A 99 17.58 -16.32 0.29
N ARG A 100 18.39 -15.67 1.14
CA ARG A 100 19.36 -14.62 0.75
C ARG A 100 18.70 -13.47 -0.02
N LEU A 101 17.46 -13.17 0.32
CA LEU A 101 16.72 -12.03 -0.20
C LEU A 101 16.65 -10.90 0.83
N GLN A 102 16.46 -9.69 0.34
CA GLN A 102 16.22 -8.50 1.14
C GLN A 102 14.98 -7.76 0.62
N CYS A 103 14.08 -7.39 1.54
CA CYS A 103 12.98 -6.46 1.28
C CYS A 103 13.53 -5.06 0.98
N GLN A 104 13.08 -4.44 -0.11
CA GLN A 104 13.45 -3.07 -0.44
C GLN A 104 12.58 -2.07 0.32
N HIS A 105 13.22 -1.17 1.06
CA HIS A 105 12.50 -0.06 1.70
C HIS A 105 12.09 1.02 0.69
N ILE A 106 12.90 1.23 -0.35
CA ILE A 106 12.61 2.15 -1.45
C ILE A 106 12.49 1.33 -2.74
N HIS A 107 11.29 1.33 -3.30
CA HIS A 107 10.99 0.57 -4.50
C HIS A 107 11.44 1.27 -5.78
N LYS A 108 11.88 0.48 -6.76
CA LYS A 108 12.43 0.94 -8.04
C LYS A 108 11.66 0.45 -9.27
N ILE A 109 10.73 -0.48 -9.10
CA ILE A 109 9.93 -1.07 -10.19
C ILE A 109 8.44 -0.75 -10.00
N VAL A 110 7.89 -0.94 -8.79
CA VAL A 110 6.48 -0.69 -8.46
C VAL A 110 6.34 0.14 -7.18
N PRO A 111 5.40 1.09 -7.08
CA PRO A 111 5.18 1.83 -5.83
C PRO A 111 4.66 0.90 -4.72
N HIS A 112 4.94 1.24 -3.46
CA HIS A 112 4.41 0.52 -2.28
C HIS A 112 2.88 0.46 -2.26
N HIS A 113 2.24 1.58 -2.64
CA HIS A 113 0.79 1.72 -2.72
C HIS A 113 0.33 1.88 -4.15
N CYS A 114 -0.87 1.39 -4.44
CA CYS A 114 -1.56 1.77 -5.66
C CYS A 114 -1.66 3.31 -5.76
N HIS A 115 -1.27 3.86 -6.92
CA HIS A 115 -1.32 5.29 -7.23
C HIS A 115 -0.34 6.22 -6.46
N ALA A 116 0.51 5.68 -5.59
CA ALA A 116 1.65 6.44 -5.08
C ALA A 116 2.74 6.62 -6.15
N LYS A 117 3.65 7.57 -5.93
CA LYS A 117 4.82 7.77 -6.80
C LYS A 117 5.86 6.68 -6.54
N LEU A 118 6.57 6.28 -7.59
CA LEU A 118 7.70 5.36 -7.46
C LEU A 118 8.86 6.03 -6.70
N GLY A 119 9.63 5.26 -5.94
CA GLY A 119 10.74 5.79 -5.13
C GLY A 119 10.32 6.47 -3.83
N MET A 120 9.02 6.51 -3.52
CA MET A 120 8.53 7.00 -2.23
C MET A 120 8.66 5.94 -1.13
N THR A 121 8.60 6.37 0.12
CA THR A 121 8.62 5.46 1.27
C THR A 121 7.30 4.71 1.42
N GLN A 122 7.28 3.70 2.29
CA GLN A 122 6.10 2.87 2.52
C GLN A 122 4.94 3.61 3.20
N SER A 123 5.20 4.73 3.90
CA SER A 123 4.16 5.53 4.56
C SER A 123 3.54 6.61 3.66
N GLU A 124 4.09 6.79 2.45
CA GLU A 124 3.65 7.83 1.53
C GLU A 124 2.34 7.47 0.83
N LEU A 125 1.42 8.43 0.83
CA LEU A 125 0.07 8.26 0.29
C LEU A 125 -0.03 8.71 -1.17
N PRO A 126 -1.05 8.27 -1.92
CA PRO A 126 -1.32 8.77 -3.25
C PRO A 126 -1.51 10.30 -3.27
N CYS A 127 -0.81 10.98 -4.19
CA CYS A 127 -1.00 12.40 -4.42
C CYS A 127 -2.26 12.63 -5.28
N ILE A 128 -3.19 13.44 -4.78
CA ILE A 128 -4.41 13.87 -5.48
C ILE A 128 -4.30 15.39 -5.74
N ASP A 129 -3.69 15.73 -6.86
CA ASP A 129 -3.35 17.11 -7.25
C ASP A 129 -4.31 17.74 -8.26
N SER A 130 -5.29 16.98 -8.75
CA SER A 130 -6.27 17.43 -9.73
C SER A 130 -7.60 16.69 -9.62
N ALA A 131 -8.68 17.31 -10.11
CA ALA A 131 -9.99 16.68 -10.19
C ALA A 131 -9.98 15.43 -11.08
N GLN A 132 -9.20 15.46 -12.18
CA GLN A 132 -9.04 14.30 -13.04
C GLN A 132 -8.32 13.15 -12.32
N ARG A 133 -7.31 13.45 -11.50
CA ARG A 133 -6.62 12.44 -10.67
C ARG A 133 -7.57 11.84 -9.66
N TRP A 134 -8.35 12.66 -8.96
CA TRP A 134 -9.39 12.19 -8.04
C TRP A 134 -10.37 11.25 -8.73
N TYR A 135 -10.94 11.66 -9.88
CA TYR A 135 -11.89 10.84 -10.62
C TYR A 135 -11.31 9.47 -11.00
N ARG A 136 -10.07 9.42 -11.51
CA ARG A 136 -9.42 8.16 -11.89
C ARG A 136 -9.13 7.25 -10.69
N VAL A 137 -8.64 7.83 -9.58
CA VAL A 137 -8.24 7.06 -8.41
C VAL A 137 -9.47 6.63 -7.59
N ALA A 138 -10.31 7.59 -7.20
CA ALA A 138 -11.39 7.42 -6.24
C ALA A 138 -12.72 6.96 -6.85
N CYS A 139 -13.04 7.40 -8.07
CA CYS A 139 -14.34 7.10 -8.70
C CYS A 139 -14.28 5.89 -9.64
N LEU A 140 -13.20 5.74 -10.41
CA LEU A 140 -13.03 4.61 -11.34
C LEU A 140 -12.21 3.44 -10.79
N GLY A 141 -11.36 3.68 -9.78
CA GLY A 141 -10.36 2.70 -9.35
C GLY A 141 -10.96 1.41 -8.77
N GLY A 142 -12.11 1.49 -8.08
CA GLY A 142 -12.78 0.33 -7.49
C GLY A 142 -11.90 -0.46 -6.50
N MET A 143 -10.87 0.17 -5.92
CA MET A 143 -9.90 -0.48 -5.05
C MET A 143 -10.20 -0.22 -3.57
N THR A 144 -9.77 -1.15 -2.72
CA THR A 144 -9.79 -0.96 -1.26
C THR A 144 -8.68 -0.03 -0.76
N TYR A 145 -7.71 0.30 -1.64
CA TYR A 145 -6.47 1.06 -1.37
C TYR A 145 -5.52 0.42 -0.34
N CYS A 146 -5.88 -0.76 0.17
CA CYS A 146 -5.02 -1.52 1.07
C CYS A 146 -3.97 -2.36 0.32
N LYS A 147 -4.09 -2.57 -1.00
CA LYS A 147 -3.12 -3.39 -1.76
C LYS A 147 -1.69 -2.88 -1.54
N ARG A 148 -0.75 -3.80 -1.28
CA ARG A 148 0.67 -3.49 -1.09
C ARG A 148 1.53 -4.30 -2.03
N TYR A 149 2.52 -3.64 -2.62
CA TYR A 149 3.61 -4.32 -3.30
C TYR A 149 4.81 -4.43 -2.36
N ILE A 150 5.65 -5.44 -2.58
CA ILE A 150 6.99 -5.55 -2.01
C ILE A 150 7.96 -5.98 -3.10
N GLU A 151 9.13 -5.34 -3.13
CA GLU A 151 10.25 -5.76 -3.97
C GLU A 151 11.29 -6.52 -3.15
N TRP A 152 11.60 -7.73 -3.61
CA TRP A 152 12.66 -8.58 -3.07
C TRP A 152 13.84 -8.60 -4.02
N ARG A 153 15.03 -8.29 -3.53
CA ARG A 153 16.27 -8.48 -4.29
C ARG A 153 17.17 -9.49 -3.60
N LEU A 154 18.17 -9.98 -4.33
CA LEU A 154 19.30 -10.66 -3.71
C LEU A 154 19.95 -9.72 -2.68
N ALA A 155 20.19 -10.24 -1.49
CA ALA A 155 20.99 -9.54 -0.49
C ALA A 155 22.41 -9.34 -1.04
N ALA A 156 23.02 -8.19 -0.72
CA ALA A 156 24.43 -8.00 -1.01
C ALA A 156 25.24 -9.09 -0.30
N PRO A 157 26.32 -9.60 -0.93
CA PRO A 157 27.19 -10.62 -0.34
C PRO A 157 27.83 -10.16 0.97
#